data_AF-A0A9X9LQW9-F1
#
_entry.id   AF-A0A9X9LQW9-F1
#
_cell.length_a   1.000
_cell.length_b   1.000
_cell.length_c   1.000
_cell.angle_alpha   90.00
_cell.angle_beta   90.00
_cell.angle_gamma   90.00
#
_symmetry.space_group_name_H-M   'P 1'
#
loop_
_entity.id
_entity.type
_entity.pdbx_description
1 polymer ?
#
loop_
_entity_poly.entity_id
_entity_poly.type
_entity_poly.pdbx_seq_one_letter_code
_entity_poly.pdbx_strand_id
1 'polypeptide(L)'
;MLDHEGKEVPGNRGYKYFGAAKDLPGVRELFEKEPLPPPRKTRAELMKAIDFEYYGYLDEDDGVIVPLEQDYEKKFRAGLVEKWKAEREARLARGEKEEEEEEEEEINIYAVTEEESDEEGSQEKGGEDGQQKFIAHVPVPSQQEVGQRGGSCPCRWVFPSARGL
;
A
#
# COMPACT_ATOMS: atom_id res chain seq x y z
N MET A 1 23.46 45.41 32.82
CA MET A 1 24.00 44.91 34.10
C MET A 1 24.27 43.43 33.88
N LEU A 2 25.52 43.00 34.01
CA LEU A 2 26.01 41.72 33.48
C LEU A 2 27.04 41.17 34.50
N ASP A 3 26.98 39.89 34.91
CA ASP A 3 28.09 39.27 35.67
C ASP A 3 29.43 39.38 34.92
N HIS A 4 30.55 38.94 35.49
CA HIS A 4 31.84 38.99 34.77
C HIS A 4 31.82 38.26 33.40
N GLU A 5 30.80 37.41 33.15
CA GLU A 5 30.39 36.89 31.83
C GLU A 5 28.95 37.26 31.42
N GLY A 6 28.16 37.84 32.33
CA GLY A 6 26.99 38.58 31.93
C GLY A 6 25.59 38.01 32.19
N LYS A 7 25.39 37.08 33.11
CA LYS A 7 24.16 36.28 33.11
C LYS A 7 23.37 36.40 34.41
N GLU A 8 22.44 37.34 34.42
CA GLU A 8 21.56 37.57 35.58
C GLU A 8 20.80 36.30 35.99
N VAL A 9 20.74 36.04 37.31
CA VAL A 9 19.88 35.01 37.90
C VAL A 9 18.44 35.34 37.51
N PRO A 10 17.70 34.41 36.88
CA PRO A 10 16.29 34.62 36.61
C PRO A 10 15.53 34.76 37.94
N GLY A 11 15.06 35.96 38.26
CA GLY A 11 14.07 36.18 39.34
C GLY A 11 14.50 37.03 40.54
N ASN A 12 15.79 37.25 40.80
CA ASN A 12 16.23 37.98 42.00
C ASN A 12 16.74 39.40 41.69
N ARG A 13 15.86 40.37 41.94
CA ARG A 13 16.11 41.81 41.73
C ARG A 13 16.96 42.39 42.87
N GLY A 14 18.29 42.39 42.72
CA GLY A 14 19.16 43.31 43.47
C GLY A 14 20.49 42.78 44.01
N TYR A 15 20.72 41.46 44.00
CA TYR A 15 21.98 40.87 44.47
C TYR A 15 22.68 40.11 43.36
N LYS A 16 24.00 40.30 43.27
CA LYS A 16 24.80 39.83 42.15
C LYS A 16 26.06 39.15 42.64
N TYR A 17 26.27 37.93 42.21
CA TYR A 17 27.35 37.07 42.67
C TYR A 17 28.54 37.19 41.71
N PHE A 18 29.66 37.76 42.18
CA PHE A 18 30.86 38.00 41.37
C PHE A 18 32.05 37.18 41.88
N GLY A 19 32.97 36.81 40.98
CA GLY A 19 34.22 36.12 41.34
C GLY A 19 33.97 34.81 42.09
N ALA A 20 34.76 34.54 43.14
CA ALA A 20 34.68 33.32 43.94
C ALA A 20 33.33 33.12 44.66
N ALA A 21 32.52 34.17 44.81
CA ALA A 21 31.21 34.08 45.47
C ALA A 21 30.19 33.27 44.64
N LYS A 22 30.42 33.10 43.33
CA LYS A 22 29.59 32.24 42.47
C LYS A 22 29.86 30.74 42.68
N ASP A 23 31.07 30.41 43.16
CA ASP A 23 31.54 29.04 43.31
C ASP A 23 31.23 28.46 44.70
N LEU A 24 30.54 29.23 45.55
CA LEU A 24 30.08 28.78 46.85
C LEU A 24 29.01 27.68 46.68
N PRO A 25 29.04 26.62 47.52
CA PRO A 25 28.01 25.61 47.55
C PRO A 25 26.64 26.27 47.81
N GLY A 26 25.63 25.95 47.00
CA GLY A 26 24.31 26.59 47.02
C GLY A 26 24.13 27.78 46.07
N VAL A 27 25.13 28.64 45.88
CA VAL A 27 25.07 29.70 44.84
C VAL A 27 25.33 29.10 43.46
N ARG A 28 26.30 28.19 43.37
CA ARG A 28 26.63 27.48 42.13
C ARG A 28 25.44 26.72 41.53
N GLU A 29 24.65 26.06 42.38
CA GLU A 29 23.47 25.28 41.98
C GLU A 29 22.38 26.15 41.36
N LEU A 30 22.28 27.43 41.73
CA LEU A 30 21.32 28.38 41.15
C LEU A 30 21.67 28.78 39.70
N PHE A 31 22.92 28.59 39.28
CA PHE A 31 23.40 28.93 37.93
C PHE A 31 23.67 27.70 37.05
N GLU A 32 23.81 26.53 37.67
CA GLU A 32 23.95 25.25 36.98
C GLU A 32 22.64 24.92 36.27
N LYS A 33 22.61 25.18 34.97
CA LYS A 33 21.45 24.84 34.14
C LYS A 33 21.30 23.31 34.15
N GLU A 34 20.08 22.84 34.39
CA GLU A 34 19.75 21.43 34.21
C GLU A 34 20.27 20.95 32.85
N PRO A 35 20.91 19.76 32.80
CA PRO A 35 21.39 19.21 31.54
C PRO A 35 20.19 19.10 30.59
N LEU A 36 20.36 19.56 29.35
CA LEU A 36 19.29 19.53 28.37
C LEU A 36 18.76 18.10 28.23
N PRO A 37 17.42 17.91 28.19
CA PRO A 37 16.87 16.58 27.96
C PRO A 37 17.42 16.02 26.65
N PRO A 38 17.63 14.69 26.58
CA PRO A 38 18.17 14.08 25.37
C PRO A 38 17.28 14.42 24.16
N PRO A 39 17.89 14.69 22.99
CA PRO A 39 17.13 15.04 21.81
C PRO A 39 16.17 13.91 21.43
N ARG A 40 14.94 14.27 21.06
CA ARG A 40 13.97 13.31 20.55
C ARG A 40 14.44 12.80 19.19
N LYS A 41 14.20 11.52 18.90
CA LYS A 41 14.49 10.94 17.59
C LYS A 41 13.82 11.76 16.50
N THR A 42 14.58 12.09 15.45
CA THR A 42 14.03 12.82 14.31
C THR A 42 13.18 11.88 13.45
N ARG A 43 12.25 12.43 12.65
CA ARG A 43 11.44 11.63 11.71
C ARG A 43 12.33 10.80 10.77
N ALA A 44 13.47 11.33 10.35
CA ALA A 44 14.41 10.62 9.48
C ALA A 44 15.01 9.38 10.16
N GLU A 45 15.30 9.43 11.46
CA GLU A 45 15.78 8.27 12.22
C GLU A 45 14.68 7.22 12.42
N LEU A 46 13.44 7.66 12.63
CA LEU A 46 12.30 6.74 12.72
C LEU A 46 12.08 6.01 11.38
N MET A 47 12.16 6.74 10.27
CA MET A 47 11.98 6.17 8.93
C MET A 47 13.08 5.19 8.55
N LYS A 48 14.28 5.31 9.12
CA LYS A 48 15.38 4.35 8.93
C LYS A 48 15.18 3.03 9.69
N ALA A 49 14.33 3.02 10.71
CA ALA A 49 13.99 1.82 11.47
C ALA A 49 12.75 1.10 10.91
N ILE A 50 12.20 1.59 9.80
CA ILE A 50 11.11 0.93 9.08
C ILE A 50 11.75 -0.11 8.17
N ASP A 51 11.71 -1.36 8.62
CA ASP A 51 12.24 -2.50 7.88
C ASP A 51 11.12 -3.24 7.12
N PHE A 52 11.50 -4.27 6.36
CA PHE A 52 10.57 -5.13 5.61
C PHE A 52 9.51 -5.80 6.50
N GLU A 53 9.84 -6.05 7.77
CA GLU A 53 8.89 -6.55 8.79
C GLU A 53 7.72 -5.58 8.99
N TYR A 54 7.94 -4.26 8.94
CA TYR A 54 6.86 -3.28 9.06
C TYR A 54 5.83 -3.38 7.93
N TYR A 55 6.29 -3.83 6.76
CA TYR A 55 5.43 -4.06 5.59
C TYR A 55 4.89 -5.50 5.51
N GLY A 56 5.14 -6.32 6.53
CA GLY A 56 4.58 -7.67 6.63
C GLY A 56 5.20 -8.69 5.66
N TYR A 57 6.36 -8.40 5.08
CA TYR A 57 7.00 -9.31 4.10
C TYR A 57 7.46 -10.65 4.71
N LEU A 58 7.46 -10.79 6.04
CA LEU A 58 7.83 -12.02 6.75
C LEU A 58 6.64 -12.90 7.14
N ASP A 59 5.41 -12.38 7.07
CA ASP A 59 4.23 -13.12 7.55
C ASP A 59 3.98 -14.39 6.70
N GLU A 60 4.45 -14.41 5.45
CA GLU A 60 4.37 -15.58 4.57
C GLU A 60 5.45 -16.65 4.89
N ASP A 61 6.57 -16.26 5.50
CA ASP A 61 7.74 -17.12 5.74
C ASP A 61 7.68 -17.90 7.07
N ASP A 62 6.82 -17.51 8.02
CA ASP A 62 6.72 -18.14 9.34
C ASP A 62 6.08 -19.54 9.31
N GLY A 63 5.45 -19.90 8.19
CA GLY A 63 4.80 -21.18 7.96
C GLY A 63 3.52 -21.40 8.77
N VAL A 64 3.00 -20.38 9.47
CA VAL A 64 1.78 -20.48 10.30
C VAL A 64 0.53 -20.41 9.44
N ILE A 65 0.58 -19.67 8.32
CA ILE A 65 -0.56 -19.45 7.43
C ILE A 65 -1.01 -20.76 6.75
N VAL A 66 -0.07 -21.54 6.21
CA VAL A 66 -0.38 -22.74 5.40
C VAL A 66 -1.19 -23.80 6.16
N PRO A 67 -0.84 -24.21 7.41
CA PRO A 67 -1.67 -25.14 8.17
C PRO A 67 -3.08 -24.63 8.45
N LEU A 68 -3.23 -23.34 8.74
CA LEU A 68 -4.54 -22.73 9.00
C LEU A 68 -5.41 -22.77 7.74
N GLU A 69 -4.84 -22.38 6.59
CA GLU A 69 -5.53 -22.44 5.30
C GLU A 69 -6.00 -23.86 4.97
N GLN A 70 -5.14 -24.86 5.17
CA GLN A 70 -5.52 -26.26 4.95
C GLN A 70 -6.68 -26.71 5.83
N ASP A 71 -6.73 -26.28 7.08
CA ASP A 71 -7.81 -26.62 8.00
C ASP A 71 -9.13 -25.93 7.64
N TYR A 72 -9.06 -24.67 7.20
CA TYR A 72 -10.22 -23.95 6.65
C TYR A 72 -10.71 -24.59 5.35
N GLU A 73 -9.81 -24.94 4.45
CA GLU A 73 -10.13 -25.57 3.18
C GLU A 73 -10.82 -26.93 3.39
N LYS A 74 -10.30 -27.77 4.29
CA LYS A 74 -10.93 -29.05 4.62
C LYS A 74 -12.37 -28.87 5.12
N LYS A 75 -12.61 -27.91 6.01
CA LYS A 75 -13.94 -27.61 6.54
C LYS A 75 -14.88 -27.11 5.44
N PHE A 76 -14.38 -26.23 4.58
CA PHE A 76 -15.16 -25.66 3.49
C PHE A 76 -15.54 -26.72 2.45
N ARG A 77 -14.56 -27.54 2.04
CA ARG A 77 -14.78 -28.69 1.16
C ARG A 77 -15.79 -29.67 1.75
N ALA A 78 -15.67 -30.00 3.04
CA ALA A 78 -16.62 -30.89 3.72
C ALA A 78 -18.06 -30.33 3.66
N GLY A 79 -18.24 -29.05 3.99
CA GLY A 79 -19.56 -28.41 3.93
C GLY A 79 -20.13 -28.31 2.50
N LEU A 80 -19.28 -28.10 1.49
CA LEU A 80 -19.68 -28.15 0.07
C LEU A 80 -20.13 -29.55 -0.33
N VAL A 81 -19.37 -30.58 0.04
CA VAL A 81 -19.70 -31.98 -0.25
C VAL A 81 -21.01 -32.37 0.44
N GLU A 82 -21.23 -31.96 1.68
CA GLU A 82 -22.49 -32.20 2.39
C GLU A 82 -23.68 -31.55 1.69
N LYS A 83 -23.54 -30.28 1.28
CA LYS A 83 -24.58 -29.58 0.52
C LYS A 83 -24.87 -30.28 -0.81
N TRP A 84 -23.83 -30.65 -1.56
CA TRP A 84 -23.98 -31.35 -2.83
C TRP A 84 -24.66 -32.72 -2.64
N LYS A 85 -24.27 -33.48 -1.61
CA LYS A 85 -24.93 -34.75 -1.28
C LYS A 85 -26.40 -34.56 -0.91
N ALA A 86 -26.70 -33.55 -0.10
CA ALA A 86 -28.08 -33.24 0.29
C ALA A 86 -28.93 -32.80 -0.92
N GLU A 87 -28.35 -32.02 -1.83
CA GLU A 87 -29.01 -31.61 -3.07
C GLU A 87 -29.25 -32.81 -4.00
N ARG A 88 -28.26 -33.69 -4.19
CA ARG A 88 -28.45 -34.95 -4.94
C ARG A 88 -29.52 -35.83 -4.32
N GLU A 89 -29.50 -36.02 -3.01
CA GLU A 89 -30.51 -36.80 -2.31
C GLU A 89 -31.92 -36.18 -2.46
N ALA A 90 -32.02 -34.86 -2.35
CA ALA A 90 -33.28 -34.14 -2.59
C ALA A 90 -33.77 -34.26 -4.04
N ARG A 91 -32.85 -34.21 -5.03
CA ARG A 91 -33.15 -34.42 -6.45
C ARG A 91 -33.66 -35.84 -6.71
N LEU A 92 -32.99 -36.83 -6.13
CA LEU A 92 -33.38 -38.23 -6.23
C LEU A 92 -34.73 -38.49 -5.55
N ALA A 93 -34.98 -37.90 -4.37
CA ALA A 93 -36.27 -37.97 -3.69
C ALA A 93 -37.41 -37.29 -4.47
N ARG A 94 -37.09 -36.25 -5.26
CA ARG A 94 -38.03 -35.57 -6.18
C ARG A 94 -38.28 -36.37 -7.47
N GLY A 95 -37.51 -37.43 -7.74
CA GLY A 95 -37.70 -38.33 -8.87
C GLY A 95 -37.17 -37.78 -10.21
N GLU A 96 -36.29 -36.78 -10.19
CA GLU A 96 -35.54 -36.37 -11.38
C GLU A 96 -34.46 -37.43 -11.67
N LYS A 97 -34.58 -38.13 -12.80
CA LYS A 97 -33.60 -39.14 -13.24
C LYS A 97 -32.24 -38.48 -13.49
N GLU A 98 -31.19 -39.18 -13.08
CA GLU A 98 -29.80 -38.78 -13.26
C GLU A 98 -29.41 -38.96 -14.73
N GLU A 99 -29.57 -37.90 -15.54
CA GLU A 99 -29.00 -37.77 -16.90
C GLU A 99 -27.59 -37.14 -16.84
N GLU A 100 -26.89 -37.26 -15.71
CA GLU A 100 -25.57 -36.61 -15.50
C GLU A 100 -24.36 -37.53 -15.72
N GLU A 101 -24.54 -38.86 -15.75
CA GLU A 101 -23.40 -39.77 -16.01
C GLU A 101 -22.94 -39.76 -17.48
N GLU A 102 -23.73 -39.24 -18.43
CA GLU A 102 -23.34 -39.14 -19.84
C GLU A 102 -22.57 -37.84 -20.17
N GLU A 103 -22.67 -36.76 -19.37
CA GLU A 103 -21.98 -35.48 -19.66
C GLU A 103 -20.52 -35.45 -19.16
N GLU A 104 -20.15 -36.24 -18.14
CA GLU A 104 -18.79 -36.22 -17.58
C GLU A 104 -17.75 -36.92 -18.48
N GLU A 105 -18.17 -37.78 -19.41
CA GLU A 105 -17.25 -38.51 -20.30
C GLU A 105 -16.82 -37.71 -21.55
N GLU A 106 -17.49 -36.61 -21.91
CA GLU A 106 -17.29 -35.95 -23.22
C GLU A 106 -16.44 -34.67 -23.25
N ILE A 107 -15.99 -34.11 -22.13
CA ILE A 107 -15.21 -32.86 -22.16
C ILE A 107 -13.76 -33.08 -21.73
N ASN A 108 -13.02 -33.82 -22.56
CA ASN A 108 -11.56 -33.78 -22.50
C ASN A 108 -11.10 -32.55 -23.30
N ILE A 109 -10.97 -31.39 -22.63
CA ILE A 109 -10.59 -30.09 -23.21
C ILE A 109 -9.26 -30.15 -23.99
N TYR A 110 -8.43 -31.18 -23.74
CA TYR A 110 -7.14 -31.42 -24.38
C TYR A 110 -7.16 -32.47 -25.50
N ALA A 111 -8.33 -32.98 -25.89
CA ALA A 111 -8.44 -33.87 -27.06
C ALA A 111 -8.21 -33.05 -28.34
N VAL A 112 -6.96 -33.02 -28.80
CA VAL A 112 -6.60 -32.49 -30.12
C VAL A 112 -7.19 -33.45 -31.15
N THR A 113 -8.27 -33.03 -31.81
CA THR A 113 -8.83 -33.76 -32.96
C THR A 113 -7.83 -33.73 -34.12
N GLU A 114 -7.46 -34.89 -34.65
CA GLU A 114 -6.48 -35.06 -35.75
C GLU A 114 -6.89 -34.42 -37.10
N GLU A 115 -8.02 -33.71 -37.16
CA GLU A 115 -8.48 -33.01 -38.38
C GLU A 115 -7.84 -31.63 -38.60
N GLU A 116 -7.00 -31.14 -37.68
CA GLU A 116 -6.12 -29.98 -37.93
C GLU A 116 -4.66 -30.44 -38.17
N SER A 117 -4.48 -31.41 -39.08
CA SER A 117 -3.14 -31.84 -39.54
C SER A 117 -2.80 -31.17 -40.86
N ASP A 118 -2.17 -30.00 -40.76
CA ASP A 118 -1.20 -29.36 -41.67
C ASP A 118 -0.97 -30.03 -43.06
N GLU A 119 -1.45 -29.38 -44.14
CA GLU A 119 -0.92 -29.58 -45.49
C GLU A 119 -0.52 -28.22 -46.09
N GLU A 120 0.76 -28.13 -46.43
CA GLU A 120 1.54 -26.93 -46.76
C GLU A 120 1.01 -26.17 -47.99
N GLY A 121 0.82 -24.86 -47.85
CA GLY A 121 0.46 -23.94 -48.94
C GLY A 121 1.21 -22.62 -48.82
N SER A 122 2.51 -22.63 -49.14
CA SER A 122 3.38 -21.47 -49.24
C SER A 122 2.80 -20.36 -50.12
N GLN A 123 2.39 -19.23 -49.51
CA GLN A 123 2.51 -17.91 -50.14
C GLN A 123 2.65 -16.82 -49.07
N GLU A 124 3.82 -16.17 -49.08
CA GLU A 124 4.18 -15.02 -48.26
C GLU A 124 3.08 -13.94 -48.25
N LYS A 125 2.62 -13.55 -47.05
CA LYS A 125 2.27 -12.17 -46.67
C LYS A 125 2.10 -12.09 -45.15
N GLY A 126 3.00 -11.35 -44.51
CA GLY A 126 2.90 -11.04 -43.08
C GLY A 126 1.59 -10.34 -42.73
N GLY A 127 0.97 -10.78 -41.63
CA GLY A 127 -0.26 -10.23 -41.09
C GLY A 127 -0.55 -10.84 -39.72
N GLU A 128 0.02 -10.25 -38.68
CA GLU A 128 -0.18 -10.56 -37.26
C GLU A 128 -1.65 -10.32 -36.83
N ASP A 129 -2.20 -11.34 -36.17
CA ASP A 129 -3.12 -11.30 -35.02
C ASP A 129 -4.59 -10.92 -35.27
N GLY A 130 -5.38 -11.95 -35.55
CA GLY A 130 -6.84 -11.95 -35.40
C GLY A 130 -7.34 -11.96 -33.94
N GLN A 131 -6.74 -11.16 -33.05
CA GLN A 131 -7.34 -10.89 -31.74
C GLN A 131 -8.36 -9.76 -31.90
N GLN A 132 -9.64 -10.03 -31.59
CA GLN A 132 -10.66 -9.00 -31.52
C GLN A 132 -10.31 -8.02 -30.39
N LYS A 133 -9.58 -6.95 -30.72
CA LYS A 133 -9.27 -5.87 -29.77
C LYS A 133 -10.55 -5.11 -29.48
N PHE A 134 -11.15 -5.38 -28.33
CA PHE A 134 -12.25 -4.57 -27.78
C PHE A 134 -11.71 -3.18 -27.42
N ILE A 135 -11.90 -2.21 -28.31
CA ILE A 135 -11.58 -0.81 -28.06
C ILE A 135 -12.84 -0.14 -27.51
N ALA A 136 -12.88 0.12 -26.20
CA ALA A 136 -13.91 0.95 -25.59
C ALA A 136 -13.59 2.43 -25.88
N HIS A 137 -14.35 3.05 -26.80
CA HIS A 137 -14.17 4.44 -27.15
C HIS A 137 -14.73 5.36 -26.05
N VAL A 138 -13.86 5.79 -25.12
CA VAL A 138 -14.18 6.83 -24.15
C VAL A 138 -14.11 8.19 -24.86
N PRO A 139 -15.19 8.99 -24.90
CA PRO A 139 -15.16 10.30 -25.54
C PRO A 139 -14.23 11.25 -24.77
N VAL A 140 -13.09 11.56 -25.38
CA VAL A 140 -12.12 12.55 -24.85
C VAL A 140 -12.58 13.95 -25.26
N PRO A 141 -12.80 14.87 -24.31
CA PRO A 141 -13.20 16.25 -24.62
C PRO A 141 -12.14 16.96 -25.47
N SER A 142 -12.60 17.78 -26.41
CA SER A 142 -11.70 18.57 -27.26
C SER A 142 -11.01 19.68 -26.46
N GLN A 143 -9.83 20.11 -26.91
CA GLN A 143 -9.02 21.12 -26.21
C GLN A 143 -9.77 22.46 -26.00
N GLN A 144 -10.71 22.79 -26.89
CA GLN A 144 -11.58 23.97 -26.78
C GLN A 144 -12.63 23.84 -25.67
N GLU A 145 -13.10 22.62 -25.41
CA GLU A 145 -14.10 22.32 -24.39
C GLU A 145 -13.49 22.35 -22.98
N VAL A 146 -12.24 21.86 -22.85
CA VAL A 146 -11.46 21.96 -21.61
C VAL A 146 -11.16 23.41 -21.26
N GLY A 147 -10.83 24.24 -22.26
CA GLY A 147 -10.58 25.68 -22.08
C GLY A 147 -11.80 26.48 -21.63
N GLN A 148 -13.01 26.12 -22.12
CA GLN A 148 -14.26 26.78 -21.70
C GLN A 148 -14.68 26.40 -20.27
N ARG A 149 -14.42 25.16 -19.84
CA ARG A 149 -14.72 24.69 -18.47
C ARG A 149 -13.66 25.11 -17.45
N GLY A 150 -12.42 25.39 -17.87
CA GLY A 150 -11.30 25.82 -17.03
C GLY A 150 -11.35 27.28 -16.56
N GLY A 151 -12.37 28.06 -16.97
CA GLY A 151 -12.53 29.48 -16.61
C GLY A 151 -12.98 29.78 -15.18
N SER A 152 -13.29 28.75 -14.38
CA SER A 152 -13.68 28.89 -12.97
C SER A 152 -12.79 28.04 -12.07
N CYS A 153 -11.49 28.31 -12.07
CA CYS A 153 -10.58 27.85 -11.02
C CYS A 153 -9.88 29.08 -10.43
N PRO A 154 -10.22 29.51 -9.19
CA PRO A 154 -9.61 30.66 -8.56
C PRO A 154 -8.23 30.30 -8.00
N CYS A 155 -7.34 29.75 -8.83
CA CYS A 155 -5.94 29.53 -8.46
C CYS A 155 -5.12 30.70 -8.99
N ARG A 156 -5.23 31.83 -8.31
CA ARG A 156 -4.40 33.02 -8.54
C ARG A 156 -2.97 32.72 -8.09
N TRP A 157 -2.17 32.15 -8.98
CA TRP A 157 -0.72 32.10 -8.80
C TRP A 157 -0.14 33.49 -9.07
N VAL A 158 0.18 34.19 -8.00
CA VAL A 158 0.98 35.43 -8.07
C VAL A 158 2.42 35.02 -8.39
N PHE A 159 2.84 35.24 -9.64
CA PHE A 159 4.26 35.15 -10.01
C PHE A 159 5.00 36.37 -9.44
N PRO A 160 6.14 36.20 -8.73
CA PRO A 160 6.99 37.32 -8.36
C PRO A 160 7.68 37.87 -9.61
N SER A 161 7.50 39.17 -9.84
CA SER A 161 8.20 39.94 -10.87
C SER A 161 9.71 39.93 -10.59
N ALA A 162 10.47 39.26 -11.44
CA ALA A 162 11.92 39.44 -11.51
C ALA A 162 12.20 40.74 -12.27
N ARG A 163 12.51 41.81 -11.52
CA ARG A 163 13.21 42.99 -12.06
C ARG A 163 14.70 42.70 -12.04
N GLY A 164 15.35 42.80 -13.20
CA GLY A 164 16.79 42.74 -13.31
C GLY A 164 17.24 42.70 -14.75
N LEU A 165 17.36 43.89 -15.36
CA LEU A 165 18.47 44.39 -16.19
C LEU A 165 18.22 45.87 -16.49
#